data_AF-A0A952B4J0-F1
#
_entry.id   AF-A0A952B4J0-F1
#
_cell.length_a   1.000
_cell.length_b   1.000
_cell.length_c   1.000
_cell.angle_alpha   90.00
_cell.angle_beta   90.00
_cell.angle_gamma   90.00
#
_symmetry.space_group_name_H-M   'P 1'
#
loop_
_entity.id
_entity.type
_entity.pdbx_description
1 polymer ?
#
loop_
_entity_poly.entity_id
_entity_poly.type
_entity_poly.pdbx_seq_one_letter_code
_entity_poly.pdbx_strand_id
1 'polypeptide(L)' 'MKHKKRTFITTGAIIGFLCGVLPITIAYMQYPSLPGMFEVLVQILILGFWVVVGSAFGFIVYLVAILFLKKEKK' A
#
# COMPACT_ATOMS: atom_id res chain seq x y z
N MET A 1 -18.08 11.48 8.37
CA MET A 1 -16.77 11.76 7.74
C MET A 1 -15.66 10.77 8.15
N LYS A 2 -15.50 10.43 9.44
CA LYS A 2 -14.44 9.53 9.93
C LYS A 2 -14.44 8.12 9.29
N HIS A 3 -15.61 7.51 9.08
CA HIS A 3 -15.71 6.18 8.45
C HIS A 3 -15.19 6.16 7.01
N LYS A 4 -15.56 7.15 6.17
CA LYS A 4 -15.10 7.23 4.77
C LYS A 4 -13.57 7.39 4.69
N LYS A 5 -12.97 8.23 5.54
CA LYS A 5 -11.49 8.38 5.60
C LYS A 5 -10.81 7.04 5.89
N ARG A 6 -11.33 6.30 6.88
CA ARG A 6 -10.78 5.02 7.30
C ARG A 6 -10.88 3.99 6.16
N THR A 7 -12.00 3.93 5.45
CA THR A 7 -12.17 3.04 4.29
C THR A 7 -11.14 3.33 3.20
N PHE A 8 -10.93 4.59 2.80
CA PHE A 8 -9.93 4.92 1.77
C PHE A 8 -8.50 4.57 2.17
N ILE A 9 -8.13 4.79 3.44
CA ILE A 9 -6.80 4.41 3.95
C ILE A 9 -6.64 2.90 3.98
N THR A 10 -7.65 2.16 4.46
CA THR A 10 -7.62 0.69 4.49
C THR A 10 -7.57 0.10 3.08
N THR A 11 -8.35 0.62 2.13
CA THR A 11 -8.31 0.19 0.72
C THR A 11 -6.93 0.50 0.10
N GLY A 12 -6.36 1.67 0.36
CA GLY A 12 -5.00 2.00 -0.06
C GLY A 12 -3.94 1.06 0.53
N ALA A 13 -4.08 0.70 1.81
CA ALA A 13 -3.19 -0.26 2.47
C ALA A 13 -3.28 -1.65 1.84
N ILE A 14 -4.49 -2.13 1.51
CA ILE A 14 -4.71 -3.42 0.85
C ILE A 14 -4.11 -3.43 -0.56
N ILE A 15 -4.33 -2.36 -1.33
CA ILE A 15 -3.73 -2.23 -2.67
C ILE A 15 -2.20 -2.20 -2.56
N GLY A 16 -1.66 -1.42 -1.62
CA GLY A 16 -0.23 -1.37 -1.34
C GLY A 16 0.33 -2.74 -0.98
N PHE A 17 -0.35 -3.48 -0.10
CA PHE A 17 0.02 -4.85 0.26
C PHE A 17 0.12 -5.75 -0.97
N LEU A 18 -0.92 -5.78 -1.82
CA LEU A 18 -0.95 -6.60 -3.04
C LEU A 18 0.16 -6.20 -4.03
N CYS A 19 0.40 -4.89 -4.18
CA CYS A 19 1.48 -4.37 -5.00
C CYS A 19 2.88 -4.73 -4.45
N GLY A 20 3.02 -4.86 -3.12
CA GLY A 20 4.28 -5.28 -2.49
C GLY A 20 4.56 -6.78 -2.60
N VAL A 21 3.51 -7.61 -2.67
CA VAL A 21 3.66 -9.07 -2.86
C VAL A 21 4.24 -9.41 -4.24
N LEU A 22 3.80 -8.73 -5.30
CA LEU A 22 4.27 -8.94 -6.68
C LEU A 22 5.80 -8.91 -6.86
N PRO A 23 6.52 -7.83 -6.46
CA PRO A 23 7.96 -7.75 -6.59
C PRO A 23 8.68 -8.75 -5.67
N ILE A 24 8.09 -9.10 -4.52
CA ILE A 24 8.63 -10.16 -3.64
C ILE A 24 8.61 -11.49 -4.38
N THR A 25 7.49 -11.87 -4.98
CA THR A 25 7.37 -13.13 -5.72
C THR A 25 8.30 -13.17 -6.94
N ILE A 26 8.42 -12.06 -7.68
CA ILE A 26 9.33 -11.96 -8.82
C ILE A 26 10.80 -12.08 -8.38
N ALA A 27 11.18 -11.38 -7.31
CA ALA A 27 12.53 -11.46 -6.77
C ALA A 27 12.87 -12.88 -6.30
N TYR A 28 11.93 -13.57 -5.64
CA TYR A 28 12.07 -14.96 -5.23
C TYR A 28 12.26 -15.92 -6.41
N MET A 29 11.51 -15.71 -7.49
CA MET A 29 11.65 -16.52 -8.72
C MET A 29 12.99 -16.32 -9.43
N GLN A 30 13.59 -15.14 -9.32
CA GLN A 30 14.83 -14.79 -10.01
C GLN A 30 16.09 -15.14 -9.20
N TYR A 31 16.06 -14.99 -7.87
CA TYR A 31 17.23 -15.17 -7.00
C TYR A 31 16.87 -15.90 -5.70
N PRO A 32 16.71 -17.23 -5.71
CA PRO A 32 16.30 -18.01 -4.54
C PRO A 32 17.42 -18.22 -3.48
N SER A 33 18.47 -17.38 -3.46
CA SER A 33 19.74 -17.70 -2.80
C SER A 33 20.00 -16.98 -1.46
N LEU A 34 19.00 -16.41 -0.80
CA LEU A 34 19.16 -15.82 0.53
C LEU A 34 18.95 -16.87 1.64
N PRO A 35 19.67 -16.80 2.78
CA PRO A 35 19.36 -17.63 3.93
C PRO A 35 17.94 -17.35 4.41
N GLY A 36 17.14 -18.41 4.66
CA GLY A 36 15.69 -18.28 4.85
C GLY A 36 15.22 -17.25 5.90
N MET A 37 15.97 -17.04 6.99
CA MET A 37 15.63 -15.97 7.95
C MET A 37 15.82 -14.55 7.40
N PHE A 38 16.91 -14.30 6.67
CA PHE A 38 17.20 -12.98 6.09
C PHE A 38 16.20 -12.64 4.99
N GLU A 39 15.83 -13.64 4.21
CA GLU A 39 14.82 -13.51 3.17
C GLU A 39 13.46 -13.09 3.72
N VAL A 40 12.97 -13.78 4.76
CA VAL A 40 11.71 -13.41 5.42
C VAL A 40 11.76 -11.98 5.98
N LEU A 41 12.88 -11.57 6.56
CA LEU A 41 13.04 -10.23 7.12
C LEU A 41 12.99 -9.13 6.04
N VAL A 42 13.67 -9.36 4.91
CA VAL A 42 13.66 -8.45 3.75
C VAL A 42 12.27 -8.39 3.12
N GLN A 43 11.60 -9.53 2.99
CA GLN A 43 10.23 -9.58 2.48
C GLN A 43 9.28 -8.76 3.36
N ILE A 44 9.33 -8.93 4.69
CA ILE A 44 8.52 -8.15 5.64
C ILE A 44 8.79 -6.65 5.51
N LEU A 45 10.06 -6.25 5.36
CA LEU A 45 10.42 -4.84 5.16
C LEU A 45 9.84 -4.26 3.86
N ILE A 46 9.97 -4.98 2.74
CA ILE A 46 9.42 -4.57 1.45
C ILE A 46 7.89 -4.47 1.52
N LEU A 47 7.25 -5.46 2.14
CA LEU A 47 5.81 -5.51 2.32
C LEU A 47 5.32 -4.35 3.19
N GLY A 48 5.99 -4.09 4.31
CA GLY A 48 5.70 -2.97 5.20
C GLY A 48 5.85 -1.62 4.48
N PHE A 49 6.93 -1.44 3.71
CA PHE A 49 7.14 -0.23 2.92
C PHE A 49 5.98 0.01 1.94
N TRP A 50 5.59 -1.02 1.18
CA TRP A 50 4.49 -0.91 0.21
C TRP A 50 3.12 -0.67 0.85
N VAL A 51 2.86 -1.24 2.02
CA VAL A 51 1.65 -0.95 2.80
C VAL A 51 1.59 0.53 3.23
N VAL A 52 2.73 1.09 3.67
CA VAL A 52 2.82 2.51 4.05
C VAL A 52 2.61 3.41 2.83
N VAL A 53 3.26 3.10 1.71
CA VAL A 53 3.09 3.84 0.45
C VAL A 53 1.65 3.78 -0.05
N GLY A 54 1.03 2.60 -0.07
CA GLY A 54 -0.37 2.43 -0.45
C GLY A 54 -1.34 3.17 0.46
N SER A 55 -1.09 3.17 1.78
CA SER A 55 -1.87 3.93 2.75
C SER A 55 -1.78 5.43 2.52
N ALA A 56 -0.59 5.95 2.22
CA ALA A 56 -0.37 7.35 1.87
C ALA A 56 -1.09 7.73 0.58
N PHE A 57 -1.04 6.86 -0.43
CA PHE A 57 -1.75 7.07 -1.69
C PHE A 57 -3.27 7.09 -1.49
N GLY A 58 -3.82 6.15 -0.72
CA GLY A 58 -5.25 6.13 -0.36
C GLY A 58 -5.69 7.40 0.39
N PHE A 59 -4.81 7.97 1.22
CA PHE A 59 -5.05 9.24 1.89
C PHE A 59 -5.06 10.43 0.91
N ILE A 60 -4.13 10.48 -0.05
CA ILE A 60 -4.11 11.52 -1.10
C ILE A 60 -5.37 11.44 -1.96
N VAL A 61 -5.77 10.24 -2.39
CA VAL A 61 -7.00 10.04 -3.16
C VAL A 61 -8.22 10.52 -2.38
N TYR A 62 -8.29 10.26 -1.08
CA TYR A 62 -9.36 10.78 -0.22
C TYR A 62 -9.38 12.30 -0.13
N LEU A 63 -8.20 12.95 -0.03
CA LEU A 63 -8.09 14.41 -0.02
C LEU A 63 -8.60 15.02 -1.34
N VAL A 64 -8.18 14.45 -2.47
CA VAL A 64 -8.64 14.87 -3.80
C VAL A 64 -10.14 14.67 -3.94
N ALA A 65 -10.68 13.52 -3.54
CA ALA A 65 -12.12 13.25 -3.58
C ALA A 65 -12.93 14.26 -2.73
N ILE A 66 -12.43 14.65 -1.56
CA ILE A 66 -13.06 15.70 -0.74
C ILE A 66 -13.04 17.05 -1.44
N LEU A 67 -11.91 17.43 -2.04
CA LEU A 67 -11.76 18.73 -2.72
C LEU A 67 -12.71 18.85 -3.90
N PHE A 68 -12.86 17.80 -4.70
CA PHE A 68 -13.82 17.76 -5.82
C PHE A 68 -15.27 17.82 -5.35
N LEU A 69 -15.65 17.04 -4.33
CA LEU A 69 -17.01 17.05 -3.77
C LEU A 69 -17.39 18.39 -3.10
N LYS A 70 -16.40 19.13 -2.58
CA LYS A 70 -16.62 20.50 -2.09
C LYS A 70 -16.79 21.51 -3.23
N LYS A 71 -16.20 21.25 -4.39
CA LYS A 71 -16.22 22.15 -5.55
C LYS A 71 -17.57 22.13 -6.27
N GLU A 72 -18.27 21.00 -6.30
CA GLU A 72 -19.62 20.91 -6.90
C GLU A 72 -20.73 21.53 -6.05
N LYS A 73 -20.48 21.83 -4.78
CA LYS A 73 -21.47 22.44 -3.87
C LYS A 73 -21.44 23.97 -3.85
N LYS A 74 -20.65 24.60 -4.70
CA LYS A 74 -20.46 26.05 -4.76
C LYS A 74 -20.79 26.55 -6.16
#